data_AF-A0AAE4QJ98-F1
#
_entry.id   AF-A0AAE4QJ98-F1
#
_cell.length_a   1.000
_cell.length_b   1.000
_cell.length_c   1.000
_cell.angle_alpha   90.00
_cell.angle_beta   90.00
_cell.angle_gamma   90.00
#
_symmetry.space_group_name_H-M   'P 1'
#
loop_
_entity.id
_entity.type
_entity.pdbx_description
1 polymer ?
#
loop_
_entity_poly.entity_id
_entity_poly.type
_entity_poly.pdbx_seq_one_letter_code
_entity_poly.pdbx_strand_id
1 'polypeptide(L)'
;MNQKKLEMAFKKYSKNFVDGIKFEDVKDKYNVSRRKIEKIVEQNETEKDHILLINLSKISSYHLSLWKNDVLISGGNNAEGLKNMQKVLFYQCMGQDLYTSRYPKMILGYTFREVVLTLVHFAMYGWEKEENILYDFMTHHFGEHLIDANEEDRHIWFLLELYLQYRNKTIMGTNKKLHLAVKNKFKEAELRCGSIPEDLNIYDEVLERWSTGDLEEIEHLISIMSQYHSALASEIGQLGEFGDFGYGFYPFEILFLIHVRKQLGLPVPTQFDNFLMNTPEAKMVFREREPYPEWDPVLQMIDQFYRKNYPEYIPNKHGELFQ
;
A
#
# COMPACT_ATOMS: atom_id res chain seq x y z
N MET A 1 -0.86 -23.47 -15.89
CA MET A 1 0.30 -22.63 -15.49
C MET A 1 1.55 -23.51 -15.37
N ASN A 2 2.73 -23.03 -15.78
CA ASN A 2 3.98 -23.78 -15.62
C ASN A 2 4.55 -23.56 -14.21
N GLN A 3 4.31 -24.52 -13.31
CA GLN A 3 4.75 -24.48 -11.91
C GLN A 3 6.25 -24.17 -11.75
N LYS A 4 7.09 -24.79 -12.59
CA LYS A 4 8.54 -24.59 -12.57
C LYS A 4 8.92 -23.14 -12.89
N LYS A 5 8.18 -22.48 -13.80
CA LYS A 5 8.42 -21.07 -14.14
C LYS A 5 8.14 -20.17 -12.93
N LEU A 6 7.02 -20.39 -12.23
CA LEU A 6 6.64 -19.63 -11.05
C LEU A 6 7.66 -19.80 -9.91
N GLU A 7 8.10 -21.02 -9.64
CA GLU A 7 9.14 -21.29 -8.64
C GLU A 7 10.48 -20.62 -8.97
N MET A 8 10.85 -20.59 -10.25
CA MET A 8 12.05 -19.86 -10.70
C MET A 8 11.89 -18.34 -10.51
N ALA A 9 10.72 -17.80 -10.80
CA ALA A 9 10.40 -16.41 -10.55
C ALA A 9 10.46 -16.07 -9.06
N PHE A 10 9.92 -16.92 -8.18
CA PHE A 10 10.03 -16.76 -6.73
C PHE A 10 11.48 -16.82 -6.25
N LYS A 11 12.30 -17.73 -6.77
CA LYS A 11 13.74 -17.76 -6.45
C LYS A 11 14.45 -16.48 -6.87
N LYS A 12 14.14 -15.94 -8.06
CA LYS A 12 14.67 -14.66 -8.54
C LYS A 12 14.22 -13.51 -7.64
N TYR A 13 12.94 -13.52 -7.23
CA TYR A 13 12.35 -12.57 -6.30
C TYR A 13 13.10 -12.53 -4.96
N SER A 14 13.22 -13.66 -4.28
CA SER A 14 13.95 -13.76 -3.01
C SER A 14 15.42 -13.36 -3.17
N LYS A 15 16.08 -13.82 -4.25
CA LYS A 15 17.49 -13.48 -4.53
C LYS A 15 17.71 -11.98 -4.70
N ASN A 16 16.73 -11.25 -5.25
CA ASN A 16 16.84 -9.79 -5.38
C ASN A 16 17.01 -9.09 -4.02
N PHE A 17 16.39 -9.59 -2.95
CA PHE A 17 16.53 -9.04 -1.59
C PHE A 17 17.76 -9.53 -0.83
N VAL A 18 18.49 -10.51 -1.37
CA VAL A 18 19.75 -10.98 -0.80
C VAL A 18 20.95 -10.34 -1.50
N ASP A 19 20.93 -10.32 -2.83
CA ASP A 19 22.08 -9.90 -3.62
C ASP A 19 21.94 -8.49 -4.20
N GLY A 20 20.72 -8.05 -4.50
CA GLY A 20 20.43 -6.75 -5.15
C GLY A 20 20.17 -5.64 -4.15
N ILE A 21 19.06 -5.74 -3.41
CA ILE A 21 18.62 -4.77 -2.38
C ILE A 21 19.07 -5.30 -1.02
N LYS A 22 20.37 -5.19 -0.75
CA LYS A 22 20.95 -5.65 0.52
C LYS A 22 20.42 -4.83 1.69
N PHE A 23 20.00 -5.52 2.75
CA PHE A 23 19.46 -4.87 3.94
C PHE A 23 20.46 -3.90 4.57
N GLU A 24 21.74 -4.25 4.59
CA GLU A 24 22.83 -3.44 5.11
C GLU A 24 22.96 -2.10 4.37
N ASP A 25 22.88 -2.13 3.03
CA ASP A 25 22.96 -0.92 2.21
C ASP A 25 21.76 0.01 2.46
N VAL A 26 20.57 -0.56 2.69
CA VAL A 26 19.36 0.20 3.02
C VAL A 26 19.46 0.78 4.42
N LYS A 27 19.97 0.01 5.39
CA LYS A 27 20.20 0.44 6.77
C LYS A 27 21.20 1.58 6.85
N ASP A 28 22.27 1.55 6.05
CA ASP A 28 23.24 2.64 5.98
C ASP A 28 22.62 3.92 5.41
N LYS A 29 21.81 3.80 4.35
CA LYS A 29 21.05 4.93 3.79
C LYS A 29 20.07 5.51 4.82
N TYR A 30 19.40 4.67 5.60
CA TYR A 30 18.54 5.11 6.70
C TYR A 30 19.34 5.87 7.76
N ASN A 31 20.48 5.34 8.21
CA ASN A 31 21.34 6.00 9.20
C ASN A 31 21.86 7.37 8.73
N VAL A 32 22.22 7.49 7.44
CA VAL A 32 22.61 8.77 6.84
C VAL A 32 21.44 9.76 6.83
N SER A 33 20.24 9.28 6.49
CA SER A 33 19.01 10.10 6.46
C SER A 33 18.63 10.57 7.85
N ARG A 34 18.72 9.68 8.85
CA ARG A 34 18.51 9.99 10.26
C ARG A 34 19.36 11.15 10.73
N ARG A 35 20.69 11.13 10.49
CA ARG A 35 21.58 12.23 10.90
C ARG A 35 21.20 13.58 10.28
N LYS A 36 20.70 13.58 9.04
CA LYS A 36 20.22 14.80 8.37
C LYS A 36 18.96 15.34 9.03
N ILE A 37 18.03 14.45 9.35
CA ILE A 37 16.76 14.78 10.01
C ILE A 37 17.02 15.29 11.43
N GLU A 38 17.83 14.58 12.21
CA GLU A 38 18.24 14.98 13.57
C GLU A 38 18.75 16.43 13.56
N LYS A 39 19.69 16.75 12.66
CA LYS A 39 20.23 18.10 12.53
C LYS A 39 19.16 19.16 12.25
N ILE A 40 18.27 18.93 11.29
CA ILE A 40 17.21 19.90 10.91
C ILE A 40 16.22 20.12 12.05
N VAL A 41 15.84 19.04 12.73
CA VAL A 41 14.88 19.08 13.84
C VAL A 41 15.48 19.78 15.06
N GLU A 42 16.72 19.45 15.45
CA GLU A 42 17.43 20.08 16.57
C GLU A 42 17.65 21.57 16.35
N GLN A 43 17.97 21.97 15.12
CA GLN A 43 18.20 23.37 14.75
C GLN A 43 16.90 24.11 14.38
N ASN A 44 15.75 23.42 14.38
CA ASN A 44 14.43 23.93 13.98
C ASN A 44 14.45 24.67 12.63
N GLU A 45 15.18 24.14 11.63
CA GLU A 45 15.41 24.74 10.31
C GLU A 45 14.18 24.59 9.38
N THR A 46 13.14 25.40 9.61
CA THR A 46 11.88 25.37 8.83
C THR A 46 12.04 25.65 7.34
N GLU A 47 13.13 26.29 6.93
CA GLU A 47 13.47 26.54 5.53
C GLU A 47 14.02 25.30 4.80
N LYS A 48 14.40 24.26 5.56
CA LYS A 48 14.92 22.98 5.05
C LYS A 48 13.98 21.80 5.33
N ASP A 49 12.75 22.09 5.72
CA ASP A 49 11.73 21.08 6.02
C ASP A 49 11.47 20.14 4.82
N HIS A 50 11.59 20.60 3.58
CA HIS A 50 11.51 19.75 2.38
C HIS A 50 12.45 18.54 2.41
N ILE A 51 13.59 18.65 3.08
CA ILE A 51 14.52 17.53 3.26
C ILE A 51 13.90 16.44 4.14
N LEU A 52 13.07 16.79 5.13
CA LEU A 52 12.36 15.83 5.97
C LEU A 52 11.42 14.95 5.13
N LEU A 53 10.60 15.55 4.27
CA LEU A 53 9.70 14.82 3.38
C LEU A 53 10.46 13.91 2.39
N ILE A 54 11.56 14.39 1.79
CA ILE A 54 12.40 13.56 0.90
C ILE A 54 12.91 12.32 1.64
N ASN A 55 13.33 12.47 2.89
CA ASN A 55 13.93 11.38 3.65
C ASN A 55 12.90 10.40 4.24
N LEU A 56 11.60 10.70 4.27
CA LEU A 56 10.56 9.72 4.61
C LEU A 56 10.64 8.48 3.69
N SER A 57 10.97 8.65 2.41
CA SER A 57 11.18 7.53 1.48
C SER A 57 12.26 6.54 1.95
N LYS A 58 13.28 7.02 2.69
CA LYS A 58 14.36 6.19 3.24
C LYS A 58 13.94 5.44 4.48
N ILE A 59 13.04 6.02 5.28
CA ILE A 59 12.41 5.35 6.42
C ILE A 59 11.49 4.23 5.90
N SER A 60 10.65 4.53 4.90
CA SER A 60 9.78 3.53 4.24
C SER A 60 10.60 2.37 3.65
N SER A 61 11.66 2.69 2.88
CA SER A 61 12.56 1.66 2.30
C SER A 61 13.19 0.76 3.37
N TYR A 62 13.60 1.34 4.51
CA TYR A 62 14.18 0.58 5.61
C TYR A 62 13.19 -0.43 6.20
N HIS A 63 11.97 0.01 6.47
CA HIS A 63 10.92 -0.85 7.04
C HIS A 63 10.44 -1.92 6.05
N LEU A 64 10.38 -1.61 4.75
CA LEU A 64 10.16 -2.61 3.71
C LEU A 64 11.27 -3.67 3.72
N SER A 65 12.54 -3.26 3.68
CA SER A 65 13.65 -4.22 3.69
C SER A 65 13.74 -5.02 4.98
N LEU A 66 13.37 -4.43 6.12
CA LEU A 66 13.27 -5.14 7.39
C LEU A 66 12.19 -6.25 7.33
N TRP A 67 11.00 -5.92 6.82
CA TRP A 67 9.92 -6.88 6.65
C TRP A 67 10.28 -7.99 5.67
N LYS A 68 10.90 -7.67 4.53
CA LYS A 68 11.37 -8.67 3.56
C LYS A 68 12.45 -9.57 4.16
N ASN A 69 13.39 -9.00 4.89
CA ASN A 69 14.44 -9.80 5.51
C ASN A 69 13.89 -10.78 6.56
N ASP A 70 12.91 -10.34 7.37
CA ASP A 70 12.25 -11.21 8.34
C ASP A 70 11.39 -12.29 7.65
N VAL A 71 10.37 -11.86 6.90
CA VAL A 71 9.32 -12.76 6.39
C VAL A 71 9.78 -13.56 5.19
N LEU A 72 10.36 -12.91 4.18
CA LEU A 72 10.71 -13.56 2.92
C LEU A 72 12.02 -14.36 3.02
N ILE A 73 13.03 -13.83 3.71
CA ILE A 73 14.37 -14.42 3.74
C ILE A 73 14.59 -15.32 4.97
N SER A 74 14.19 -14.84 6.16
CA SER A 74 14.44 -15.56 7.41
C SER A 74 13.32 -16.55 7.79
N GLY A 75 12.18 -16.50 7.08
CA GLY A 75 11.01 -17.34 7.38
C GLY A 75 10.27 -16.93 8.65
N GLY A 76 10.46 -15.69 9.10
CA GLY A 76 9.70 -15.08 10.18
C GLY A 76 8.26 -14.74 9.78
N ASN A 77 7.55 -14.06 10.67
CA ASN A 77 6.16 -13.66 10.47
C ASN A 77 5.85 -12.29 11.11
N ASN A 78 6.86 -11.46 11.37
CA ASN A 78 6.67 -10.19 12.05
C ASN A 78 6.16 -9.13 11.06
N ALA A 79 4.97 -8.59 11.33
CA ALA A 79 4.33 -7.54 10.53
C ALA A 79 4.83 -6.12 10.85
N GLU A 80 5.71 -5.91 11.83
CA GLU A 80 6.12 -4.57 12.30
C GLU A 80 6.72 -3.70 11.20
N GLY A 81 7.62 -4.25 10.38
CA GLY A 81 8.18 -3.53 9.24
C GLY A 81 7.10 -3.12 8.23
N LEU A 82 6.17 -4.04 7.92
CA LEU A 82 5.04 -3.73 7.04
C LEU A 82 4.17 -2.61 7.62
N LYS A 83 3.81 -2.71 8.91
CA LYS A 83 3.02 -1.70 9.64
C LYS A 83 3.70 -0.32 9.68
N ASN A 84 5.00 -0.27 10.00
CA ASN A 84 5.74 0.99 10.06
C ASN A 84 5.91 1.64 8.69
N MET A 85 6.09 0.85 7.63
CA MET A 85 6.09 1.37 6.26
C MET A 85 4.76 2.08 5.95
N GLN A 86 3.61 1.49 6.30
CA GLN A 86 2.30 2.14 6.11
C GLN A 86 2.15 3.44 6.92
N LYS A 87 2.68 3.50 8.15
CA LYS A 87 2.74 4.74 8.94
C LYS A 87 3.54 5.83 8.23
N VAL A 88 4.69 5.48 7.65
CA VAL A 88 5.53 6.43 6.90
C VAL A 88 4.78 6.99 5.70
N LEU A 89 4.12 6.13 4.91
CA LEU A 89 3.34 6.55 3.73
C LEU A 89 2.20 7.50 4.11
N PHE A 90 1.50 7.24 5.21
CA PHE A 90 0.50 8.17 5.75
C PHE A 90 1.09 9.55 6.01
N TYR A 91 2.23 9.63 6.70
CA TYR A 91 2.88 10.92 6.97
C TYR A 91 3.50 11.58 5.73
N GLN A 92 3.90 10.81 4.71
CA GLN A 92 4.28 11.36 3.43
C GLN A 92 3.09 12.07 2.76
N CYS A 93 1.89 11.49 2.81
CA CYS A 93 0.68 12.12 2.30
C CYS A 93 0.38 13.44 3.04
N MET A 94 0.37 13.39 4.38
CA MET A 94 0.08 14.57 5.21
C MET A 94 1.11 15.69 5.04
N GLY A 95 2.40 15.34 4.91
CA GLY A 95 3.47 16.32 4.70
C GLY A 95 3.46 16.90 3.28
N GLN A 96 3.07 16.11 2.28
CA GLN A 96 2.98 16.57 0.89
C GLN A 96 1.82 17.56 0.69
N ASP A 97 0.71 17.40 1.41
CA ASP A 97 -0.41 18.36 1.41
C ASP A 97 0.06 19.78 1.75
N LEU A 98 0.84 19.92 2.84
CA LEU A 98 1.46 21.19 3.24
C LEU A 98 2.30 21.82 2.11
N TYR A 99 2.93 20.97 1.31
CA TYR A 99 3.95 21.38 0.35
C TYR A 99 3.40 21.74 -1.01
N THR A 100 2.12 21.48 -1.27
CA THR A 100 1.42 22.00 -2.45
C THR A 100 1.60 23.52 -2.59
N SER A 101 1.59 24.24 -1.46
CA SER A 101 1.78 25.69 -1.41
C SER A 101 3.25 26.11 -1.26
N ARG A 102 4.03 25.40 -0.44
CA ARG A 102 5.42 25.77 -0.10
C ARG A 102 6.43 25.35 -1.16
N TYR A 103 6.23 24.17 -1.74
CA TYR A 103 7.12 23.52 -2.71
C TYR A 103 6.31 22.93 -3.88
N PRO A 104 5.60 23.76 -4.67
CA PRO A 104 4.66 23.29 -5.71
C PRO A 104 5.30 22.46 -6.83
N LYS A 105 6.64 22.46 -6.93
CA LYS A 105 7.41 21.68 -7.92
C LYS A 105 8.02 20.40 -7.33
N MET A 106 7.74 20.10 -6.07
CA MET A 106 8.27 18.92 -5.41
C MET A 106 7.62 17.67 -5.97
N ILE A 107 8.46 16.72 -6.38
CA ILE A 107 8.00 15.42 -6.87
C ILE A 107 7.45 14.63 -5.68
N LEU A 108 6.32 13.94 -5.89
CA LEU A 108 5.74 13.06 -4.89
C LEU A 108 6.72 11.95 -4.51
N GLY A 109 6.80 11.67 -3.20
CA GLY A 109 7.54 10.54 -2.66
C GLY A 109 6.72 9.25 -2.57
N TYR A 110 5.53 9.21 -3.18
CA TYR A 110 4.60 8.09 -3.21
C TYR A 110 3.77 8.08 -4.49
N THR A 111 3.06 6.98 -4.72
CA THR A 111 2.18 6.71 -5.86
C THR A 111 0.75 6.41 -5.41
N PHE A 112 -0.22 6.46 -6.33
CA PHE A 112 -1.60 6.07 -6.06
C PHE A 112 -1.70 4.63 -5.53
N ARG A 113 -0.95 3.70 -6.14
CA ARG A 113 -0.76 2.32 -5.67
C ARG A 113 -0.42 2.25 -4.19
N GLU A 114 0.59 2.99 -3.74
CA GLU A 114 1.03 2.96 -2.34
C GLU A 114 -0.05 3.52 -1.41
N VAL A 115 -0.76 4.59 -1.79
CA VAL A 115 -1.86 5.15 -0.98
C VAL A 115 -3.01 4.16 -0.81
N VAL A 116 -3.44 3.51 -1.89
CA VAL A 116 -4.50 2.48 -1.84
C VAL A 116 -4.05 1.29 -0.99
N LEU A 117 -2.81 0.84 -1.14
CA LEU A 117 -2.26 -0.22 -0.31
C LEU A 117 -2.26 0.18 1.17
N THR A 118 -1.79 1.38 1.52
CA THR A 118 -1.81 1.88 2.90
C THR A 118 -3.23 1.92 3.48
N LEU A 119 -4.21 2.41 2.71
CA LEU A 119 -5.61 2.45 3.13
C LEU A 119 -6.18 1.06 3.43
N VAL A 120 -5.93 0.11 2.53
CA VAL A 120 -6.35 -1.30 2.71
C VAL A 120 -5.68 -1.93 3.92
N HIS A 121 -4.39 -1.69 4.13
CA HIS A 121 -3.69 -2.20 5.30
C HIS A 121 -4.23 -1.61 6.60
N PHE A 122 -4.55 -0.31 6.64
CA PHE A 122 -5.18 0.30 7.81
C PHE A 122 -6.53 -0.33 8.13
N ALA A 123 -7.33 -0.64 7.10
CA ALA A 123 -8.56 -1.42 7.27
C ALA A 123 -8.26 -2.83 7.82
N MET A 124 -7.26 -3.52 7.28
CA MET A 124 -6.85 -4.86 7.75
C MET A 124 -6.31 -4.86 9.19
N TYR A 125 -5.71 -3.75 9.64
CA TYR A 125 -5.19 -3.57 10.99
C TYR A 125 -6.25 -3.11 11.99
N GLY A 126 -7.43 -2.68 11.54
CA GLY A 126 -8.43 -2.05 12.39
C GLY A 126 -7.98 -0.67 12.91
N TRP A 127 -7.16 0.05 12.16
CA TRP A 127 -6.69 1.42 12.48
C TRP A 127 -7.65 2.46 11.92
N GLU A 128 -8.90 2.41 12.39
CA GLU A 128 -10.03 3.14 11.80
C GLU A 128 -9.84 4.66 11.79
N LYS A 129 -9.15 5.20 12.78
CA LYS A 129 -8.90 6.65 12.86
C LYS A 129 -8.01 7.11 11.70
N GLU A 130 -6.86 6.46 11.52
CA GLU A 130 -5.90 6.77 10.47
C GLU A 130 -6.41 6.36 9.09
N GLU A 131 -7.17 5.27 9.01
CA GLU A 131 -7.92 4.88 7.81
C GLU A 131 -8.85 6.00 7.32
N ASN A 132 -9.65 6.58 8.22
CA ASN A 132 -10.59 7.64 7.86
C ASN A 132 -9.87 8.91 7.40
N ILE A 133 -8.79 9.31 8.09
CA ILE A 133 -7.99 10.48 7.68
C ILE A 133 -7.38 10.26 6.29
N LEU A 134 -6.81 9.07 6.03
CA LEU A 134 -6.22 8.76 4.73
C LEU A 134 -7.27 8.68 3.62
N TYR A 135 -8.44 8.11 3.91
CA TYR A 135 -9.57 8.10 2.99
C TYR A 135 -10.00 9.53 2.63
N ASP A 136 -10.19 10.39 3.63
CA ASP A 136 -10.60 11.78 3.41
C ASP A 136 -9.57 12.54 2.56
N PHE A 137 -8.28 12.40 2.89
CA PHE A 137 -7.18 12.94 2.06
C PHE A 137 -7.25 12.43 0.62
N MET A 138 -7.37 11.12 0.43
CA MET A 138 -7.42 10.51 -0.89
C MET A 138 -8.63 11.00 -1.70
N THR A 139 -9.81 11.10 -1.08
CA THR A 139 -11.02 11.57 -1.76
C THR A 139 -10.97 13.05 -2.11
N HIS A 140 -10.36 13.87 -1.25
CA HIS A 140 -10.23 15.30 -1.47
C HIS A 140 -9.35 15.62 -2.68
N HIS A 141 -8.27 14.85 -2.87
CA HIS A 141 -7.31 15.08 -3.95
C HIS A 141 -7.46 14.10 -5.13
N PHE A 142 -8.53 13.31 -5.16
CA PHE A 142 -8.65 12.20 -6.10
C PHE A 142 -8.59 12.64 -7.57
N GLY A 143 -7.57 12.20 -8.29
CA GLY A 143 -7.35 12.57 -9.69
C GLY A 143 -6.54 13.85 -9.89
N GLU A 144 -6.11 14.48 -8.81
CA GLU A 144 -5.18 15.61 -8.83
C GLU A 144 -3.73 15.13 -8.68
N HIS A 145 -2.78 16.07 -8.70
CA HIS A 145 -1.36 15.75 -8.60
C HIS A 145 -0.95 15.01 -7.32
N LEU A 146 -1.70 15.12 -6.21
CA LEU A 146 -1.41 14.37 -4.98
C LEU A 146 -1.94 12.93 -5.03
N ILE A 147 -2.97 12.66 -5.83
CA ILE A 147 -3.56 11.33 -6.00
C ILE A 147 -3.78 11.13 -7.50
N ASP A 148 -2.69 10.88 -8.23
CA ASP A 148 -2.73 10.65 -9.68
C ASP A 148 -3.38 9.30 -9.97
N ALA A 149 -4.69 9.32 -10.21
CA ALA A 149 -5.49 8.13 -10.48
C ALA A 149 -5.38 7.65 -11.95
N ASN A 150 -4.44 8.16 -12.77
CA ASN A 150 -4.12 7.56 -14.06
C ASN A 150 -3.23 6.31 -13.87
N GLU A 151 -3.79 5.30 -13.22
CA GLU A 151 -3.15 4.04 -12.82
C GLU A 151 -3.55 2.88 -13.74
N GLU A 152 -2.56 2.10 -14.18
CA GLU A 152 -2.77 0.93 -15.05
C GLU A 152 -2.99 -0.38 -14.28
N ASP A 153 -2.54 -0.45 -13.02
CA ASP A 153 -2.60 -1.64 -12.21
C ASP A 153 -4.04 -2.02 -11.80
N ARG A 154 -4.51 -3.14 -12.34
CA ARG A 154 -5.84 -3.71 -12.07
C ARG A 154 -6.00 -4.14 -10.61
N HIS A 155 -4.94 -4.59 -9.95
CA HIS A 155 -5.00 -4.97 -8.54
C HIS A 155 -5.35 -3.77 -7.65
N ILE A 156 -4.85 -2.59 -7.99
CA ILE A 156 -5.09 -1.35 -7.24
C ILE A 156 -6.54 -0.89 -7.40
N TRP A 157 -7.06 -0.94 -8.62
CA TRP A 157 -8.48 -0.65 -8.85
C TRP A 157 -9.39 -1.65 -8.14
N PHE A 158 -9.07 -2.94 -8.18
CA PHE A 158 -9.81 -3.97 -7.45
C PHE A 158 -9.80 -3.72 -5.94
N LEU A 159 -8.63 -3.46 -5.36
CA LEU A 159 -8.47 -3.18 -3.93
C LEU A 159 -9.32 -2.00 -3.48
N LEU A 160 -9.22 -0.88 -4.20
CA LEU A 160 -9.95 0.32 -3.86
C LEU A 160 -11.45 0.10 -4.00
N GLU A 161 -11.91 -0.57 -5.05
CA GLU A 161 -13.33 -0.86 -5.23
C GLU A 161 -13.86 -1.79 -4.14
N LEU A 162 -13.15 -2.87 -3.81
CA LEU A 162 -13.52 -3.77 -2.73
C LEU A 162 -13.57 -3.04 -1.38
N TYR A 163 -12.60 -2.14 -1.11
CA TYR A 163 -12.58 -1.30 0.08
C TYR A 163 -13.84 -0.41 0.15
N LEU A 164 -14.19 0.26 -0.95
CA LEU A 164 -15.36 1.13 -1.02
C LEU A 164 -16.67 0.36 -0.83
N GLN A 165 -16.79 -0.83 -1.44
CA GLN A 165 -17.95 -1.70 -1.24
C GLN A 165 -18.06 -2.17 0.21
N TYR A 166 -16.94 -2.63 0.80
CA TYR A 166 -16.89 -3.11 2.18
C TYR A 166 -17.25 -2.01 3.20
N ARG A 167 -16.66 -0.82 3.05
CA ARG A 167 -16.91 0.31 3.96
C ARG A 167 -18.19 1.09 3.62
N ASN A 168 -18.91 0.71 2.56
CA ASN A 168 -20.03 1.46 2.01
C ASN A 168 -19.69 2.96 1.80
N LYS A 169 -18.50 3.21 1.26
CA LYS A 169 -17.95 4.53 0.93
C LYS A 169 -17.96 4.74 -0.57
N THR A 170 -17.89 5.97 -1.05
CA THR A 170 -17.90 6.25 -2.50
C THR A 170 -16.85 7.28 -2.88
N ILE A 171 -16.22 7.06 -4.03
CA ILE A 171 -15.39 8.06 -4.70
C ILE A 171 -16.07 8.41 -6.02
N MET A 172 -16.11 9.70 -6.34
CA MET A 172 -16.79 10.19 -7.54
C MET A 172 -18.27 9.75 -7.66
N GLY A 173 -18.93 9.44 -6.54
CA GLY A 173 -20.33 9.05 -6.46
C GLY A 173 -20.61 7.56 -6.67
N THR A 174 -19.58 6.71 -6.74
CA THR A 174 -19.76 5.26 -6.89
C THR A 174 -18.80 4.45 -6.01
N ASN A 175 -19.17 3.21 -5.75
CA ASN A 175 -18.32 2.15 -5.20
C ASN A 175 -18.30 0.90 -6.09
N LYS A 176 -18.85 1.00 -7.30
CA LYS A 176 -18.88 -0.05 -8.31
C LYS A 176 -18.39 0.48 -9.63
N LYS A 177 -17.60 -0.32 -10.35
CA LYS A 177 -16.98 0.05 -11.63
C LYS A 177 -16.25 1.40 -11.52
N LEU A 178 -15.51 1.60 -10.42
CA LEU A 178 -14.88 2.87 -10.09
C LEU A 178 -13.92 3.31 -11.20
N HIS A 179 -13.09 2.39 -11.70
CA HIS A 179 -12.13 2.66 -12.76
C HIS A 179 -12.79 3.25 -14.02
N LEU A 180 -13.97 2.74 -14.43
CA LEU A 180 -14.75 3.29 -15.55
C LEU A 180 -15.33 4.67 -15.24
N ALA A 181 -15.87 4.85 -14.03
CA ALA A 181 -16.42 6.14 -13.62
C ALA A 181 -15.35 7.24 -13.61
N VAL A 182 -14.15 6.91 -13.10
CA VAL A 182 -12.99 7.81 -13.11
C VAL A 182 -12.53 8.07 -14.54
N LYS A 183 -12.37 7.02 -15.35
CA LYS A 183 -11.96 7.14 -16.76
C LYS A 183 -12.89 8.03 -17.56
N ASN A 184 -14.20 7.88 -17.40
CA ASN A 184 -15.19 8.70 -18.09
C ASN A 184 -15.14 10.16 -17.63
N LYS A 185 -15.08 10.40 -16.32
CA LYS A 185 -14.93 11.78 -15.79
C LYS A 185 -13.65 12.46 -16.26
N PHE A 186 -12.54 11.73 -16.32
CA PHE A 186 -11.30 12.28 -16.85
C PHE A 186 -11.38 12.55 -18.34
N LYS A 187 -12.01 11.66 -19.13
CA LYS A 187 -12.28 11.91 -20.56
C LYS A 187 -13.12 13.19 -20.76
N GLU A 188 -14.18 13.36 -19.98
CA GLU A 188 -15.04 14.56 -20.01
C GLU A 188 -14.29 15.84 -19.62
N ALA A 189 -13.36 15.74 -18.67
CA ALA A 189 -12.53 16.85 -18.21
C ALA A 189 -11.22 17.05 -19.01
N GLU A 190 -11.04 16.32 -20.12
CA GLU A 190 -9.81 16.34 -20.94
C GLU A 190 -8.52 16.03 -20.14
N LEU A 191 -8.64 15.25 -19.06
CA LEU A 191 -7.53 14.79 -18.23
C LEU A 191 -6.90 13.50 -18.78
N ARG A 192 -5.64 13.27 -18.42
CA ARG A 192 -4.93 12.02 -18.76
C ARG A 192 -5.64 10.83 -18.10
N CYS A 193 -6.11 9.91 -18.92
CA CYS A 193 -6.79 8.68 -18.47
C CYS A 193 -6.43 7.44 -19.31
N GLY A 194 -5.43 7.56 -20.18
CA GLY A 194 -5.06 6.50 -21.12
C GLY A 194 -4.53 5.24 -20.45
N SER A 195 -4.00 5.34 -19.23
CA SER A 195 -3.49 4.20 -18.48
C SER A 195 -4.59 3.46 -17.73
N ILE A 196 -5.71 4.12 -17.40
CA ILE A 196 -6.80 3.49 -16.64
C ILE A 196 -7.37 2.31 -17.45
N PRO A 197 -7.51 1.10 -16.88
CA PRO A 197 -8.00 -0.05 -17.62
C PRO A 197 -9.44 0.14 -18.14
N GLU A 198 -9.83 -0.61 -19.18
CA GLU A 198 -11.22 -0.69 -19.65
C GLU A 198 -12.00 -1.84 -18.97
N ASP A 199 -11.28 -2.78 -18.36
CA ASP A 199 -11.79 -3.91 -17.59
C ASP A 199 -10.76 -4.32 -16.52
N LEU A 200 -11.22 -4.91 -15.42
CA LEU A 200 -10.36 -5.49 -14.38
C LEU A 200 -10.19 -7.00 -14.55
N ASN A 201 -10.61 -7.56 -15.68
CA ASN A 201 -10.53 -9.00 -16.00
C ASN A 201 -11.20 -9.85 -14.92
N ILE A 202 -10.49 -10.84 -14.33
CA ILE A 202 -11.03 -11.72 -13.29
C ILE A 202 -11.53 -10.95 -12.05
N TYR A 203 -11.03 -9.73 -11.83
CA TYR A 203 -11.43 -8.94 -10.67
C TYR A 203 -12.84 -8.35 -10.82
N ASP A 204 -13.34 -8.12 -12.04
CA ASP A 204 -14.73 -7.70 -12.23
C ASP A 204 -15.69 -8.80 -11.76
N GLU A 205 -15.40 -10.06 -12.12
CA GLU A 205 -16.17 -11.22 -11.66
C GLU A 205 -16.12 -11.37 -10.13
N VAL A 206 -14.95 -11.17 -9.52
CA VAL A 206 -14.81 -11.22 -8.06
C VAL A 206 -15.60 -10.09 -7.41
N LEU A 207 -15.52 -8.85 -7.89
CA LEU A 207 -16.24 -7.70 -7.32
C LEU A 207 -17.76 -7.81 -7.42
N GLU A 208 -18.29 -8.59 -8.37
CA GLU A 208 -19.72 -8.85 -8.46
C GLU A 208 -20.21 -9.89 -7.44
N ARG A 209 -19.31 -10.77 -6.98
CA ARG A 209 -19.65 -11.98 -6.21
C ARG A 209 -18.88 -12.13 -4.88
N TRP A 210 -18.06 -11.14 -4.51
CA TRP A 210 -17.17 -11.22 -3.34
C TRP A 210 -17.91 -11.44 -2.02
N SER A 211 -19.20 -11.08 -1.94
CA SER A 211 -20.06 -11.23 -0.77
C SER A 211 -20.88 -12.53 -0.77
N THR A 212 -20.61 -13.48 -1.68
CA THR A 212 -21.33 -14.75 -1.75
C THR A 212 -21.27 -15.54 -0.44
N GLY A 213 -22.37 -16.19 -0.08
CA GLY A 213 -22.46 -17.12 1.05
C GLY A 213 -22.05 -18.55 0.69
N ASP A 214 -21.73 -18.83 -0.57
CA ASP A 214 -21.30 -20.15 -1.04
C ASP A 214 -19.78 -20.31 -0.89
N LEU A 215 -19.36 -21.38 -0.21
CA LEU A 215 -17.94 -21.69 -0.01
C LEU A 215 -17.27 -22.13 -1.32
N GLU A 216 -17.94 -22.94 -2.14
CA GLU A 216 -17.37 -23.45 -3.40
C GLU A 216 -17.16 -22.29 -4.39
N GLU A 217 -18.10 -21.33 -4.41
CA GLU A 217 -17.98 -20.14 -5.25
C GLU A 217 -16.78 -19.28 -4.83
N ILE A 218 -16.60 -18.99 -3.54
CA ILE A 218 -15.44 -18.19 -3.10
C ILE A 218 -14.12 -18.94 -3.27
N GLU A 219 -14.10 -20.26 -3.09
CA GLU A 219 -12.93 -21.10 -3.38
C GLU A 219 -12.53 -20.99 -4.86
N HIS A 220 -13.52 -21.04 -5.75
CA HIS A 220 -13.30 -20.85 -7.18
C HIS A 220 -12.76 -19.45 -7.50
N LEU A 221 -13.37 -18.39 -6.96
CA LEU A 221 -12.94 -17.00 -7.15
C LEU A 221 -11.50 -16.75 -6.66
N ILE A 222 -11.15 -17.25 -5.47
CA ILE A 222 -9.78 -17.12 -4.95
C ILE A 222 -8.79 -17.94 -5.80
N SER A 223 -9.20 -19.11 -6.30
CA SER A 223 -8.36 -19.92 -7.18
C SER A 223 -8.02 -19.19 -8.49
N ILE A 224 -9.01 -18.55 -9.13
CA ILE A 224 -8.77 -17.78 -10.37
C ILE A 224 -7.91 -16.54 -10.12
N MET A 225 -8.11 -15.81 -9.00
CA MET A 225 -7.26 -14.70 -8.60
C MET A 225 -5.82 -15.16 -8.38
N SER A 226 -5.64 -16.26 -7.64
CA SER A 226 -4.31 -16.82 -7.35
C SER A 226 -3.59 -17.24 -8.63
N GLN A 227 -4.30 -17.81 -9.60
CA GLN A 227 -3.74 -18.18 -10.90
C GLN A 227 -3.36 -16.96 -11.74
N TYR A 228 -4.20 -15.93 -11.75
CA TYR A 228 -3.94 -14.69 -12.47
C TYR A 228 -2.71 -13.95 -11.92
N HIS A 229 -2.67 -13.71 -10.61
CA HIS A 229 -1.52 -13.11 -9.93
C HIS A 229 -0.25 -13.95 -10.18
N SER A 230 -0.33 -15.27 -10.05
CA SER A 230 0.82 -16.15 -10.31
C SER A 230 1.34 -16.04 -11.74
N ALA A 231 0.45 -15.88 -12.74
CA ALA A 231 0.86 -15.70 -14.12
C ALA A 231 1.68 -14.41 -14.29
N LEU A 232 1.23 -13.31 -13.71
CA LEU A 232 1.93 -12.02 -13.71
C LEU A 232 3.25 -12.07 -12.93
N ALA A 233 3.23 -12.66 -11.73
CA ALA A 233 4.42 -12.86 -10.89
C ALA A 233 5.47 -13.74 -11.58
N SER A 234 5.06 -14.64 -12.50
CA SER A 234 5.99 -15.46 -13.27
C SER A 234 6.86 -14.66 -14.25
N GLU A 235 6.46 -13.42 -14.58
CA GLU A 235 7.20 -12.48 -15.43
C GLU A 235 8.03 -11.46 -14.62
N ILE A 236 8.23 -11.69 -13.32
CA ILE A 236 8.86 -10.72 -12.43
C ILE A 236 10.21 -10.16 -12.93
N GLY A 237 10.36 -8.85 -12.77
CA GLY A 237 11.50 -8.08 -13.27
C GLY A 237 11.46 -7.79 -14.77
N GLN A 238 10.34 -8.04 -15.45
CA GLN A 238 10.00 -7.37 -16.71
C GLN A 238 9.28 -6.04 -16.41
N LEU A 239 9.12 -5.19 -17.43
CA LEU A 239 8.32 -3.96 -17.31
C LEU A 239 6.86 -4.32 -17.00
N GLY A 240 6.27 -3.63 -16.03
CA GLY A 240 4.88 -3.83 -15.58
C GLY A 240 4.76 -3.85 -14.07
N GLU A 241 3.61 -4.34 -13.59
CA GLU A 241 3.14 -4.27 -12.19
C GLU A 241 4.15 -4.75 -11.13
N PHE A 242 4.91 -5.81 -11.43
CA PHE A 242 5.87 -6.43 -10.51
C PHE A 242 7.33 -6.12 -10.87
N GLY A 243 7.57 -5.05 -11.63
CA GLY A 243 8.92 -4.66 -12.05
C GLY A 243 9.82 -4.20 -10.89
N ASP A 244 9.24 -3.68 -9.80
CA ASP A 244 9.96 -3.14 -8.65
C ASP A 244 10.38 -4.18 -7.60
N PHE A 245 9.95 -5.45 -7.76
CA PHE A 245 10.12 -6.53 -6.80
C PHE A 245 9.57 -6.21 -5.39
N GLY A 246 8.77 -5.16 -5.21
CA GLY A 246 8.25 -4.77 -3.90
C GLY A 246 7.22 -5.77 -3.40
N TYR A 247 6.27 -6.17 -4.24
CA TYR A 247 5.09 -6.93 -3.80
C TYR A 247 4.72 -8.12 -4.71
N GLY A 248 5.58 -8.51 -5.65
CA GLY A 248 5.21 -9.49 -6.69
C GLY A 248 4.87 -10.91 -6.22
N PHE A 249 5.13 -11.26 -4.96
CA PHE A 249 4.66 -12.52 -4.35
C PHE A 249 3.89 -12.29 -3.04
N TYR A 250 3.45 -11.05 -2.80
CA TYR A 250 2.59 -10.66 -1.71
C TYR A 250 1.15 -10.47 -2.25
N PRO A 251 0.26 -11.46 -2.12
CA PRO A 251 -1.08 -11.43 -2.73
C PRO A 251 -2.06 -10.59 -1.90
N PHE A 252 -1.75 -9.31 -1.70
CA PHE A 252 -2.49 -8.40 -0.83
C PHE A 252 -3.97 -8.30 -1.20
N GLU A 253 -4.32 -8.46 -2.47
CA GLU A 253 -5.69 -8.39 -2.97
C GLU A 253 -6.52 -9.60 -2.52
N ILE A 254 -5.90 -10.78 -2.49
CA ILE A 254 -6.54 -12.01 -2.00
C ILE A 254 -6.62 -11.97 -0.47
N LEU A 255 -5.56 -11.51 0.20
CA LEU A 255 -5.53 -11.37 1.65
C LEU A 255 -6.59 -10.37 2.14
N PHE A 256 -6.77 -9.27 1.42
CA PHE A 256 -7.79 -8.30 1.76
C PHE A 256 -9.22 -8.84 1.55
N LEU A 257 -9.47 -9.55 0.45
CA LEU A 257 -10.75 -10.24 0.23
C LEU A 257 -11.07 -11.22 1.37
N ILE A 258 -10.08 -12.05 1.76
CA ILE A 258 -10.23 -12.98 2.88
C ILE A 258 -10.51 -12.23 4.18
N HIS A 259 -9.78 -11.14 4.44
CA HIS A 259 -9.97 -10.32 5.64
C HIS A 259 -11.41 -9.76 5.70
N VAL A 260 -11.86 -9.09 4.65
CA VAL A 260 -13.20 -8.50 4.55
C VAL A 260 -14.28 -9.55 4.80
N ARG A 261 -14.15 -10.72 4.18
CA ARG A 261 -15.11 -11.82 4.37
C ARG A 261 -15.15 -12.32 5.81
N LYS A 262 -13.99 -12.49 6.46
CA LYS A 262 -13.92 -12.86 7.88
C LYS A 262 -14.61 -11.84 8.78
N GLN A 263 -14.41 -10.54 8.54
CA GLN A 263 -15.06 -9.46 9.31
C GLN A 263 -16.60 -9.50 9.19
N LEU A 264 -17.12 -9.97 8.06
CA LEU A 264 -18.56 -10.10 7.82
C LEU A 264 -19.13 -11.48 8.21
N GLY A 265 -18.32 -12.38 8.76
CA GLY A 265 -18.74 -13.75 9.09
C GLY A 265 -19.06 -14.61 7.86
N LEU A 266 -18.56 -14.23 6.68
CA LEU A 266 -18.72 -14.98 5.44
C LEU A 266 -17.74 -16.16 5.37
N PRO A 267 -18.08 -17.26 4.67
CA PRO A 267 -17.20 -18.43 4.58
C PRO A 267 -15.89 -18.07 3.86
N VAL A 268 -14.79 -18.64 4.34
CA VAL A 268 -13.46 -18.48 3.72
C VAL A 268 -12.79 -19.84 3.62
N PRO A 269 -12.02 -20.10 2.54
CA PRO A 269 -11.28 -21.35 2.41
C PRO A 269 -10.25 -21.47 3.55
N THR A 270 -10.08 -22.68 4.06
CA THR A 270 -9.11 -22.97 5.13
C THR A 270 -7.77 -23.49 4.59
N GLN A 271 -7.75 -23.92 3.33
CA GLN A 271 -6.59 -24.48 2.65
C GLN A 271 -6.50 -23.91 1.24
N PHE A 272 -5.28 -23.76 0.74
CA PHE A 272 -5.00 -23.30 -0.60
C PHE A 272 -3.94 -24.20 -1.22
N ASP A 273 -4.24 -24.79 -2.37
CA ASP A 273 -3.28 -25.63 -3.12
C ASP A 273 -2.32 -24.79 -3.97
N ASN A 274 -2.61 -23.50 -4.17
CA ASN A 274 -1.82 -22.63 -5.04
C ASN A 274 -0.47 -22.26 -4.38
N PHE A 275 0.62 -22.33 -5.15
CA PHE A 275 1.96 -21.96 -4.70
C PHE A 275 2.04 -20.54 -4.12
N LEU A 276 1.42 -19.55 -4.77
CA LEU A 276 1.40 -18.16 -4.33
C LEU A 276 0.84 -18.02 -2.92
N MET A 277 -0.29 -18.68 -2.64
CA MET A 277 -0.94 -18.64 -1.32
C MET A 277 -0.16 -19.38 -0.22
N ASN A 278 0.93 -20.07 -0.59
CA ASN A 278 1.79 -20.80 0.32
C ASN A 278 3.17 -20.14 0.53
N THR A 279 3.43 -18.99 -0.09
CA THR A 279 4.63 -18.18 0.16
C THR A 279 4.62 -17.61 1.59
N PRO A 280 5.78 -17.22 2.14
CA PRO A 280 5.84 -16.61 3.47
C PRO A 280 4.96 -15.36 3.60
N GLU A 281 4.91 -14.53 2.56
CA GLU A 281 4.18 -13.26 2.57
C GLU A 281 2.66 -13.46 2.46
N ALA A 282 2.21 -14.52 1.78
CA ALA A 282 0.80 -14.90 1.76
C ALA A 282 0.31 -15.49 3.10
N LYS A 283 1.22 -15.87 3.99
CA LYS A 283 0.91 -16.41 5.32
C LYS A 283 0.80 -15.34 6.40
N MET A 284 0.88 -14.06 6.03
CA MET A 284 0.66 -12.96 6.97
C MET A 284 -0.71 -13.06 7.61
N VAL A 285 -0.75 -12.97 8.94
CA VAL A 285 -1.98 -13.03 9.73
C VAL A 285 -2.30 -11.65 10.26
N PHE A 286 -3.55 -11.23 10.09
CA PHE A 286 -4.09 -9.96 10.58
C PHE A 286 -5.19 -10.27 11.58
N ARG A 287 -5.05 -9.76 12.81
CA ARG A 287 -6.08 -9.79 13.85
C ARG A 287 -7.16 -8.75 13.54
N GLU A 288 -8.32 -8.87 14.19
CA GLU A 288 -9.41 -7.89 14.04
C GLU A 288 -8.96 -6.47 14.39
N ARG A 289 -8.14 -6.33 15.44
CA ARG A 289 -7.50 -5.08 15.81
C ARG A 289 -6.06 -5.33 16.17
N GLU A 290 -5.18 -4.83 15.33
CA GLU A 290 -3.74 -4.96 15.49
C GLU A 290 -3.21 -3.84 16.39
N PRO A 291 -2.30 -4.13 17.34
CA PRO A 291 -1.60 -3.08 18.06
C PRO A 291 -0.77 -2.24 17.09
N TYR A 292 -0.65 -0.96 17.39
CA TYR A 292 0.30 -0.08 16.73
C TYR A 292 1.72 -0.57 17.01
N PRO A 293 2.60 -0.61 16.00
CA PRO A 293 4.00 -0.94 16.23
C PRO A 293 4.68 0.21 16.98
N GLU A 294 5.80 -0.09 17.63
CA GLU A 294 6.69 0.94 18.13
C GLU A 294 7.02 1.95 17.04
N TRP A 295 7.11 3.22 17.45
CA TRP A 295 7.43 4.29 16.53
C TRP A 295 8.86 4.18 16.05
N ASP A 296 9.04 4.35 14.74
CA ASP A 296 10.34 4.75 14.24
C ASP A 296 10.69 6.12 14.83
N PRO A 297 11.83 6.24 15.54
CA PRO A 297 12.16 7.48 16.25
C PRO A 297 12.33 8.66 15.29
N VAL A 298 12.78 8.41 14.07
CA VAL A 298 12.99 9.43 13.06
C VAL A 298 11.66 9.91 12.49
N LEU A 299 10.72 8.99 12.25
CA LEU A 299 9.35 9.35 11.87
C LEU A 299 8.68 10.20 12.95
N GLN A 300 8.85 9.83 14.22
CA GLN A 300 8.29 10.58 15.35
C GLN A 300 8.85 12.01 15.41
N MET A 301 10.16 12.18 15.21
CA MET A 301 10.81 13.50 15.16
C MET A 301 10.24 14.36 14.02
N ILE A 302 10.02 13.78 12.83
CA ILE A 302 9.44 14.50 11.69
C ILE A 302 8.01 14.93 12.00
N ASP A 303 7.17 14.03 12.53
CA ASP A 303 5.79 14.36 12.87
C ASP A 303 5.72 15.48 13.90
N GLN A 304 6.50 15.38 14.98
CA GLN A 304 6.58 16.43 16.01
C GLN A 304 7.07 17.77 15.45
N PHE A 305 8.06 17.74 14.55
CA PHE A 305 8.54 18.95 13.88
C PHE A 305 7.40 19.61 13.08
N TYR A 306 6.63 18.84 12.31
CA TYR A 306 5.53 19.39 11.53
C TYR A 306 4.40 19.91 12.41
N ARG A 307 3.99 19.14 13.43
CA ARG A 307 2.95 19.55 14.39
C ARG A 307 3.29 20.88 15.06
N LYS A 308 4.54 21.08 15.44
CA LYS A 308 5.04 22.29 16.11
C LYS A 308 5.04 23.51 15.17
N ASN A 309 5.47 23.34 13.92
CA ASN A 309 5.78 24.47 13.04
C ASN A 309 4.65 24.81 12.05
N TYR A 310 3.68 23.92 11.82
CA TYR A 310 2.62 24.10 10.81
C TYR A 310 1.23 23.84 11.40
N PRO A 311 0.51 24.87 11.84
CA PRO A 311 -0.85 24.73 12.38
C PRO A 311 -1.84 24.05 11.42
N GLU A 312 -1.64 24.23 10.12
CA GLU A 312 -2.48 23.68 9.06
C GLU A 312 -2.24 22.19 8.78
N TYR A 313 -1.16 21.60 9.32
CA TYR A 313 -0.81 20.19 9.16
C TYR A 313 -1.95 19.28 9.61
N ILE A 314 -2.43 18.43 8.71
CA ILE A 314 -3.64 17.61 8.92
C ILE A 314 -3.64 16.89 10.28
N PRO A 315 -2.56 16.18 10.70
CA PRO A 315 -2.51 15.51 12.00
C PRO A 315 -2.79 16.40 13.23
N ASN A 316 -2.56 17.72 13.17
CA ASN A 316 -2.91 18.64 14.26
C ASN A 316 -4.42 18.69 14.55
N LYS A 317 -5.26 18.42 13.55
CA LYS A 317 -6.72 18.42 13.68
C LYS A 317 -7.27 17.14 14.32
N HIS A 318 -6.45 16.10 14.42
CA HIS A 318 -6.88 14.76 14.85
C HIS A 318 -6.27 14.32 16.18
N GLY A 319 -5.44 15.15 16.83
CA GLY A 319 -4.76 14.81 18.08
C GLY A 319 -3.71 13.71 17.91
N GLU A 320 -3.55 12.87 18.94
CA GLU A 320 -2.62 11.74 18.93
C GLU A 320 -3.02 10.68 17.89
N LEU A 321 -2.05 10.22 17.09
CA LEU A 321 -2.25 9.20 16.06
C LEU A 321 -1.35 8.00 16.36
N PHE A 322 -1.79 6.80 15.97
CA PHE A 322 -1.06 5.54 16.19
C PHE A 322 -0.69 5.29 17.66
N GLN A 323 -1.68 5.44 18.56
CA GLN A 323 -1.57 5.21 20.02
C GLN A 323 -2.73 4.39 20.58
#